data_AF-A0A124G470-F1
#
_entry.id   AF-A0A124G470-F1
#
_cell.length_a   1.000
_cell.length_b   1.000
_cell.length_c   1.000
_cell.angle_alpha   90.00
_cell.angle_beta   90.00
_cell.angle_gamma   90.00
#
_symmetry.space_group_name_H-M   'P 1'
#
loop_
_entity.id
_entity.type
_entity.pdbx_description
1 polymer ?
#
loop_
_entity_poly.entity_id
_entity_poly.type
_entity_poly.pdbx_seq_one_letter_code
_entity_poly.pdbx_strand_id
1 'polypeptide(L)'
;MTDETKELNSQPAPVDTEEEVKEPVASQEEDNQEIDYKAELEKAIQEAEKRNKRLEQAEHKIVELKKKNKKEGEDELEFDEFGEPIEKPKEDIRDVIKQELNSFKRDILSSTIDDEISKITDNPDEIALIKHHYENSINQSGFDKQSIQNDVQKAYALANSQKILRNNRELVEALKAKKSVSSGTGGSSAGPAIKESGYPEELSEQDIAFLKEQGITPEKYNQLNNK
;
A
#
# COMPACT_ATOMS: atom_id res chain seq x y z
N MET A 1 14.48 -44.15 18.15
CA MET A 1 14.43 -42.80 18.76
C MET A 1 12.96 -42.44 18.81
N THR A 2 12.25 -43.00 19.79
CA THR A 2 11.95 -42.43 21.13
C THR A 2 10.77 -41.49 21.05
N ASP A 3 9.59 -42.10 21.19
CA ASP A 3 8.38 -41.48 21.70
C ASP A 3 8.62 -41.06 23.15
N GLU A 4 8.44 -39.78 23.48
CA GLU A 4 8.34 -39.33 24.86
C GLU A 4 7.07 -38.49 25.04
N THR A 5 6.07 -39.20 25.57
CA THR A 5 4.89 -38.70 26.27
C THR A 5 5.28 -37.75 27.41
N LYS A 6 4.72 -36.55 27.42
CA LYS A 6 4.84 -35.60 28.53
C LYS A 6 3.55 -35.64 29.35
N GLU A 7 3.59 -36.36 30.47
CA GLU A 7 2.51 -36.39 31.45
C GLU A 7 2.51 -35.13 32.35
N LEU A 8 1.28 -34.69 32.64
CA LEU A 8 0.84 -33.74 33.65
C LEU A 8 1.49 -33.99 35.02
N ASN A 9 1.74 -32.92 35.79
CA ASN A 9 1.13 -32.86 37.13
C ASN A 9 1.00 -31.43 37.69
N SER A 10 -0.25 -31.05 37.95
CA SER A 10 -0.77 -30.38 39.16
C SER A 10 -0.29 -28.98 39.59
N GLN A 11 -1.18 -28.03 39.37
CA GLN A 11 -1.45 -26.78 40.12
C GLN A 11 -1.74 -27.05 41.62
N PRO A 12 -1.63 -26.04 42.55
CA PRO A 12 -2.63 -24.96 42.66
C PRO A 12 -2.14 -23.53 43.05
N ALA A 13 -2.81 -22.54 42.43
CA ALA A 13 -3.34 -21.20 42.86
C ALA A 13 -2.76 -20.40 44.07
N PRO A 14 -3.21 -19.15 44.30
CA PRO A 14 -3.27 -17.95 43.43
C PRO A 14 -2.63 -16.72 44.13
N VAL A 15 -2.14 -15.71 43.40
CA VAL A 15 -1.94 -14.37 44.00
C VAL A 15 -2.48 -13.31 43.06
N ASP A 16 -3.55 -12.72 43.57
CA ASP A 16 -4.24 -11.51 43.20
C ASP A 16 -3.28 -10.33 43.14
N THR A 17 -3.16 -9.71 41.97
CA THR A 17 -2.69 -8.32 41.86
C THR A 17 -3.45 -7.69 40.72
N GLU A 18 -4.41 -6.86 41.10
CA GLU A 18 -5.11 -5.89 40.28
C GLU A 18 -4.10 -4.99 39.54
N GLU A 19 -3.74 -5.34 38.31
CA GLU A 19 -3.20 -4.36 37.36
C GLU A 19 -4.38 -3.76 36.61
N GLU A 20 -4.78 -2.59 37.10
CA GLU A 20 -5.61 -1.60 36.41
C GLU A 20 -5.04 -1.38 35.00
N VAL A 21 -5.61 -2.09 34.02
CA VAL A 21 -5.34 -1.88 32.60
C VAL A 21 -5.89 -0.50 32.25
N LYS A 22 -5.06 0.52 32.43
CA LYS A 22 -5.26 1.80 31.76
C LYS A 22 -5.12 1.53 30.28
N GLU A 23 -6.27 1.43 29.61
CA GLU A 23 -6.37 1.49 28.16
C GLU A 23 -5.47 2.63 27.68
N PRO A 24 -4.49 2.37 26.80
CA PRO A 24 -3.88 3.47 26.08
C PRO A 24 -5.00 4.00 25.20
N VAL A 25 -5.58 5.13 25.63
CA VAL A 25 -6.37 6.00 24.77
C VAL A 25 -5.52 6.17 23.53
N ALA A 26 -5.93 5.51 22.44
CA ALA A 26 -5.34 5.67 21.14
C ALA A 26 -5.51 7.15 20.82
N SER A 27 -4.46 7.92 21.09
CA SER A 27 -4.30 9.25 20.56
C SER A 27 -4.38 9.09 19.06
N GLN A 28 -5.56 9.38 18.51
CA GLN A 28 -5.74 9.77 17.13
C GLN A 28 -4.98 11.09 16.95
N GLU A 29 -3.65 11.02 17.01
CA GLU A 29 -2.84 11.96 16.28
C GLU A 29 -3.02 11.53 14.83
N GLU A 30 -3.91 12.25 14.14
CA GLU A 30 -3.87 12.37 12.70
C GLU A 30 -2.44 12.78 12.34
N ASP A 31 -1.58 11.79 12.15
CA ASP A 31 -0.23 11.99 11.66
C ASP A 31 -0.40 12.31 10.18
N ASN A 32 -0.97 13.46 9.87
CA ASN A 32 -1.17 13.98 8.53
C ASN A 32 0.20 14.46 8.05
N GLN A 33 1.15 13.52 7.95
CA GLN A 33 2.47 13.74 7.39
C GLN A 33 2.26 14.03 5.91
N GLU A 34 2.06 15.32 5.64
CA GLU A 34 2.11 15.89 4.31
C GLU A 34 3.45 15.46 3.72
N ILE A 35 3.39 14.69 2.62
CA ILE A 35 4.61 14.22 1.94
C ILE A 35 5.38 15.46 1.53
N ASP A 36 6.62 15.58 2.01
CA ASP A 36 7.54 16.60 1.49
C ASP A 36 8.02 16.15 0.11
N TYR A 37 7.25 16.55 -0.91
CA TYR A 37 7.50 16.20 -2.31
C TYR A 37 8.86 16.73 -2.80
N LYS A 38 9.40 17.80 -2.22
CA LYS A 38 10.74 18.30 -2.57
C LYS A 38 11.83 17.38 -2.05
N ALA A 39 11.71 16.95 -0.80
CA ALA A 39 12.66 16.00 -0.21
C ALA A 39 12.63 14.66 -0.95
N GLU A 40 11.45 14.17 -1.32
CA GLU A 40 11.33 12.91 -2.07
C GLU A 40 11.88 13.05 -3.50
N LEU A 41 11.72 14.21 -4.14
CA LEU A 41 12.34 14.50 -5.44
C LEU A 41 13.86 14.48 -5.35
N GLU A 42 14.44 15.16 -4.37
CA GLU A 42 15.91 15.17 -4.20
C GLU A 42 16.45 13.76 -3.94
N LYS A 43 15.76 12.99 -3.10
CA LYS A 43 16.11 11.60 -2.83
C LYS A 43 16.00 10.73 -4.09
N ALA A 44 14.96 10.91 -4.90
CA ALA A 44 14.80 10.19 -6.16
C ALA A 44 15.93 10.51 -7.16
N ILE A 45 16.33 11.78 -7.24
CA ILE A 45 17.47 12.22 -8.08
C ILE A 45 18.78 11.59 -7.57
N GLN A 46 19.04 11.66 -6.26
CA GLN A 46 20.26 11.07 -5.68
C GLN A 46 20.32 9.55 -5.87
N GLU A 47 19.18 8.86 -5.80
CA GLU A 47 19.10 7.42 -6.05
C GLU A 47 19.38 7.10 -7.52
N ALA A 48 18.82 7.89 -8.45
CA ALA A 48 19.10 7.76 -9.88
C ALA A 48 20.59 7.98 -10.19
N GLU A 49 21.22 9.01 -9.61
CA GLU A 49 22.67 9.24 -9.77
C GLU A 49 23.52 8.09 -9.23
N LYS A 50 23.18 7.57 -8.04
CA LYS A 50 23.89 6.41 -7.46
C LYS A 50 23.74 5.17 -8.34
N ARG A 51 22.56 4.97 -8.92
CA ARG A 51 22.31 3.88 -9.87
C ARG A 51 23.16 4.04 -11.13
N ASN A 52 23.20 5.23 -11.72
CA ASN A 52 24.00 5.50 -12.91
C ASN A 52 25.50 5.27 -12.66
N LYS A 53 26.03 5.76 -11.53
CA LYS A 53 27.43 5.50 -11.14
C LYS A 53 27.74 4.01 -11.00
N ARG A 54 26.81 3.21 -10.46
CA ARG A 54 26.98 1.75 -10.36
C ARG A 54 26.98 1.08 -11.73
N LEU A 55 26.15 1.57 -12.65
CA LEU A 55 26.12 1.06 -14.03
C LEU A 55 27.43 1.37 -14.76
N GLU A 56 27.93 2.61 -14.68
CA GLU A 56 29.22 3.00 -15.27
C GLU A 56 30.37 2.15 -14.73
N GLN A 57 30.41 1.90 -13.41
CA GLN A 57 31.41 1.02 -12.80
C GLN A 57 31.30 -0.43 -13.29
N ALA A 58 30.06 -0.93 -13.44
CA ALA A 58 29.82 -2.28 -13.96
C ALA A 58 30.24 -2.39 -15.43
N GLU A 59 29.92 -1.41 -16.26
CA GLU A 59 30.34 -1.32 -17.66
C GLU A 59 31.86 -1.28 -17.77
N HIS A 60 32.53 -0.44 -16.98
CA HIS A 60 33.99 -0.38 -16.95
C HIS A 60 34.59 -1.74 -16.58
N LYS A 61 34.04 -2.40 -15.55
CA LYS A 61 34.48 -3.74 -15.14
C LYS A 61 34.24 -4.79 -16.22
N ILE A 62 33.12 -4.74 -16.94
CA ILE A 62 32.83 -5.62 -18.08
C ILE A 62 33.87 -5.40 -19.19
N VAL A 63 34.19 -4.14 -19.52
CA VAL A 63 35.21 -3.81 -20.53
C VAL A 63 36.60 -4.28 -20.10
N GLU A 64 36.96 -4.11 -18.83
CA GLU A 64 38.22 -4.63 -18.30
C GLU A 64 38.31 -6.15 -18.36
N LEU A 65 37.25 -6.86 -17.97
CA LEU A 65 37.18 -8.32 -18.07
C LEU A 65 37.27 -8.79 -19.52
N LYS A 66 36.57 -8.14 -20.45
CA LYS A 66 36.70 -8.42 -21.89
C LYS A 66 38.13 -8.20 -22.39
N LYS A 67 38.80 -7.11 -21.96
CA LYS A 67 40.20 -6.83 -22.31
C LYS A 67 41.17 -7.84 -21.72
N LYS A 68 40.93 -8.32 -20.49
CA LYS A 68 41.76 -9.36 -19.85
C LYS A 68 41.57 -10.72 -20.53
N ASN A 69 40.33 -11.13 -20.80
CA ASN A 69 40.05 -12.34 -21.56
C ASN A 69 40.67 -12.30 -22.97
N LYS A 70 40.67 -11.12 -23.63
CA LYS A 70 41.33 -10.91 -24.93
C LYS A 70 42.87 -10.84 -24.86
N LYS A 71 43.46 -10.73 -23.67
CA LYS A 71 44.92 -10.77 -23.48
C LYS A 71 45.41 -12.16 -23.05
N GLU A 72 44.55 -12.96 -22.44
CA GLU A 72 44.85 -14.34 -22.05
C GLU A 72 44.55 -15.36 -23.17
N GLY A 73 43.67 -15.01 -24.12
CA GLY A 73 43.66 -15.60 -25.46
C GLY A 73 44.55 -14.77 -26.38
N GLU A 74 45.55 -15.38 -27.00
CA GLU A 74 46.42 -14.78 -28.03
C GLU A 74 45.59 -14.08 -29.12
N ASP A 75 46.19 -13.15 -29.87
CA ASP A 75 45.60 -12.34 -30.95
C ASP A 75 44.86 -13.16 -32.03
N GLU A 76 43.71 -13.72 -31.70
CA GLU A 76 42.72 -14.19 -32.65
C GLU A 76 41.91 -12.95 -33.06
N LEU A 77 42.33 -12.35 -34.16
CA LEU A 77 41.38 -11.70 -35.05
C LEU A 77 40.29 -12.75 -35.29
N GLU A 78 39.12 -12.55 -34.70
CA GLU A 78 37.91 -13.30 -35.06
C GLU A 78 37.71 -13.01 -36.55
N PHE A 79 37.94 -14.00 -37.39
CA PHE A 79 37.72 -13.95 -38.83
C PHE A 79 36.41 -14.67 -39.14
N ASP A 80 35.63 -14.16 -40.10
CA ASP A 80 34.49 -14.92 -40.62
C ASP A 80 34.95 -16.17 -41.40
N GLU A 81 34.03 -16.99 -41.90
CA GLU A 81 34.34 -18.19 -42.70
C GLU A 81 35.20 -17.90 -43.95
N PHE A 82 35.38 -16.62 -44.31
CA PHE A 82 36.16 -16.13 -45.44
C PHE A 82 37.49 -15.46 -45.07
N GLY A 83 37.86 -15.40 -43.78
CA GLY A 83 39.13 -14.81 -43.39
C GLY A 83 39.09 -13.27 -43.34
N GLU A 84 37.92 -12.64 -43.22
CA GLU A 84 37.79 -11.19 -43.01
C GLU A 84 37.68 -10.81 -41.52
N PRO A 85 38.44 -9.81 -41.04
CA PRO A 85 38.46 -9.45 -39.63
C PRO A 85 37.09 -8.94 -39.20
N ILE A 86 36.49 -9.59 -38.20
CA ILE A 86 35.18 -9.25 -37.66
C ILE A 86 35.28 -7.89 -36.95
N GLU A 87 34.82 -6.84 -37.63
CA GLU A 87 34.65 -5.52 -37.02
C GLU A 87 33.69 -5.63 -35.83
N LYS A 88 33.97 -4.91 -34.73
CA LYS A 88 33.05 -4.75 -33.59
C LYS A 88 31.64 -4.51 -34.13
N PRO A 89 30.58 -5.07 -33.50
CA PRO A 89 29.22 -4.79 -33.95
C PRO A 89 29.05 -3.26 -33.93
N LYS A 90 28.96 -2.65 -35.12
CA LYS A 90 28.55 -1.27 -35.26
C LYS A 90 27.24 -1.18 -34.49
N GLU A 91 27.14 -0.25 -33.54
CA GLU A 91 25.84 0.08 -32.96
C GLU A 91 24.87 0.17 -34.13
N ASP A 92 23.84 -0.67 -34.13
CA ASP A 92 22.96 -0.77 -35.28
C ASP A 92 22.43 0.63 -35.50
N ILE A 93 22.79 1.27 -36.62
CA ILE A 93 22.49 2.68 -36.89
C ILE A 93 20.97 2.90 -36.74
N ARG A 94 20.18 1.85 -36.96
CA ARG A 94 18.75 1.79 -36.73
C ARG A 94 18.35 2.06 -35.28
N ASP A 95 19.09 1.55 -34.30
CA ASP A 95 18.78 1.72 -32.89
C ASP A 95 19.12 3.13 -32.39
N VAL A 96 20.22 3.71 -32.87
CA VAL A 96 20.54 5.14 -32.63
C VAL A 96 19.43 6.02 -33.20
N ILE A 97 19.04 5.79 -34.46
CA ILE A 97 17.94 6.53 -35.11
C ILE A 97 16.62 6.36 -34.35
N LYS A 98 16.29 5.15 -33.86
CA LYS A 98 15.08 4.91 -33.07
C LYS A 98 15.10 5.67 -31.75
N GLN A 99 16.24 5.70 -31.06
CA GLN A 99 16.38 6.44 -29.80
C GLN A 99 16.16 7.93 -30.03
N GLU A 100 16.75 8.50 -31.07
CA GLU A 100 16.61 9.91 -31.41
C GLU A 100 15.18 10.26 -31.88
N LEU A 101 14.54 9.37 -32.65
CA LEU A 101 13.12 9.52 -33.00
C LEU A 101 12.22 9.48 -31.77
N ASN A 102 12.54 8.63 -30.79
CA ASN A 102 11.76 8.53 -29.56
C ASN A 102 11.96 9.75 -28.66
N SER A 103 13.18 10.30 -28.55
CA SER A 103 13.40 11.55 -27.82
C SER A 103 12.66 12.71 -28.48
N PHE A 104 12.73 12.83 -29.81
CA PHE A 104 11.99 13.85 -30.54
C PHE A 104 10.46 13.75 -30.34
N LYS A 105 9.91 12.53 -30.36
CA LYS A 105 8.49 12.30 -30.07
C LYS A 105 8.12 12.72 -28.64
N ARG A 106 9.01 12.48 -27.66
CA ARG A 106 8.80 12.93 -26.28
C ARG A 106 8.77 14.45 -26.19
N ASP A 107 9.67 15.14 -26.89
CA ASP A 107 9.71 16.60 -26.89
C ASP A 107 8.42 17.20 -27.47
N ILE A 108 7.90 16.63 -28.56
CA ILE A 108 6.62 17.03 -29.14
C ILE A 108 5.45 16.81 -28.17
N LEU A 109 5.45 15.67 -27.47
CA LEU A 109 4.36 15.26 -26.58
C LEU A 109 4.53 15.79 -25.16
N SER A 110 5.59 16.54 -24.87
CA SER A 110 5.88 17.12 -23.54
C SER A 110 4.69 17.91 -23.01
N SER A 111 4.07 18.75 -23.85
CA SER A 111 2.88 19.52 -23.46
C SER A 111 1.70 18.62 -23.14
N THR A 112 1.52 17.52 -23.87
CA THR A 112 0.44 16.56 -23.62
C THR A 112 0.67 15.80 -22.33
N ILE A 113 1.92 15.45 -22.02
CA ILE A 113 2.30 14.82 -20.75
C ILE A 113 2.04 15.79 -19.60
N ASP A 114 2.49 17.05 -19.71
CA ASP A 114 2.28 18.08 -18.70
C ASP A 114 0.77 18.36 -18.49
N ASP A 115 -0.04 18.37 -19.56
CA ASP A 115 -1.50 18.49 -19.49
C ASP A 115 -2.14 17.30 -18.76
N GLU A 116 -1.68 16.06 -19.00
CA GLU A 116 -2.21 14.87 -18.32
C GLU A 116 -1.78 14.84 -16.85
N ILE A 117 -0.57 15.30 -16.49
CA ILE A 117 -0.13 15.41 -15.10
C ILE A 117 -0.94 16.47 -14.35
N SER A 118 -1.18 17.62 -14.98
CA SER A 118 -1.94 18.74 -14.39
C SER A 118 -3.41 18.38 -14.10
N LYS A 119 -3.97 17.34 -14.74
CA LYS A 119 -5.31 16.83 -14.41
C LYS A 119 -5.35 16.04 -13.10
N ILE A 120 -4.20 15.58 -12.61
CA ILE A 120 -4.11 14.73 -11.43
C ILE A 120 -3.85 15.56 -10.18
N THR A 121 -2.99 16.57 -10.27
CA THR A 121 -2.60 17.41 -9.13
C THR A 121 -2.26 18.82 -9.59
N ASP A 122 -2.52 19.79 -8.73
CA ASP A 122 -2.14 21.21 -8.90
C ASP A 122 -0.85 21.55 -8.12
N ASN A 123 -0.30 20.62 -7.33
CA ASN A 123 0.89 20.87 -6.51
C ASN A 123 2.16 20.84 -7.38
N PRO A 124 2.91 21.95 -7.50
CA PRO A 124 4.08 22.02 -8.37
C PRO A 124 5.18 21.00 -8.03
N ASP A 125 5.36 20.69 -6.74
CA ASP A 125 6.40 19.76 -6.31
C ASP A 125 6.02 18.30 -6.62
N GLU A 126 4.74 17.98 -6.47
CA GLU A 126 4.20 16.67 -6.86
C GLU A 126 4.26 16.48 -8.38
N ILE A 127 3.91 17.51 -9.16
CA ILE A 127 4.04 17.52 -10.63
C ILE A 127 5.49 17.20 -11.04
N ALA A 128 6.47 17.87 -10.41
CA ALA A 128 7.89 17.65 -10.70
C ALA A 128 8.33 16.21 -10.38
N LEU A 129 7.86 15.65 -9.26
CA LEU A 129 8.15 14.28 -8.87
C LEU A 129 7.54 13.26 -9.84
N ILE A 130 6.29 13.46 -10.25
CA ILE A 130 5.61 12.61 -11.23
C ILE A 130 6.38 12.65 -12.56
N LYS A 131 6.76 13.84 -13.03
CA LYS A 131 7.53 14.02 -14.28
C LYS A 131 8.86 13.29 -14.21
N HIS A 132 9.59 13.40 -13.10
CA HIS A 132 10.84 12.68 -12.89
C HIS A 132 10.67 11.16 -12.97
N HIS A 133 9.63 10.60 -12.34
CA HIS A 133 9.35 9.16 -12.42
C HIS A 133 8.90 8.72 -13.82
N TYR A 134 8.14 9.55 -14.52
CA TYR A 134 7.70 9.29 -15.89
C TYR A 134 8.88 9.17 -16.87
N GLU A 135 9.89 10.03 -16.71
CA GLU A 135 11.05 10.07 -17.60
C GLU A 135 12.10 8.99 -17.27
N ASN A 136 12.30 8.71 -15.98
CA ASN A 136 13.48 7.94 -15.53
C ASN A 136 13.15 6.58 -14.90
N SER A 137 11.94 6.38 -14.38
CA SER A 137 11.61 5.20 -13.57
C SER A 137 10.71 4.19 -14.27
N ILE A 138 9.90 4.61 -15.22
CA ILE A 138 8.93 3.73 -15.90
C ILE A 138 9.35 3.41 -17.33
N ASN A 139 8.98 2.20 -17.78
CA ASN A 139 9.03 1.84 -19.19
C ASN A 139 7.77 2.36 -19.87
N GLN A 140 7.93 3.34 -20.76
CA GLN A 140 6.83 3.93 -21.51
C GLN A 140 6.22 2.91 -22.46
N SER A 141 4.90 2.76 -22.36
CA SER A 141 4.10 1.79 -23.11
C SER A 141 3.82 2.22 -24.55
N GLY A 142 3.84 3.53 -24.83
CA GLY A 142 3.67 4.07 -26.18
C GLY A 142 3.41 5.57 -26.18
N PHE A 143 3.13 6.10 -27.38
CA PHE A 143 2.87 7.54 -27.61
C PHE A 143 1.39 7.88 -27.79
N ASP A 144 0.51 6.88 -27.75
CA ASP A 144 -0.92 7.10 -27.81
C ASP A 144 -1.42 7.76 -26.52
N LYS A 145 -2.49 8.56 -26.61
CA LYS A 145 -3.05 9.26 -25.46
C LYS A 145 -3.36 8.34 -24.28
N GLN A 146 -3.95 7.17 -24.53
CA GLN A 146 -4.24 6.19 -23.49
C GLN A 146 -2.98 5.62 -22.84
N SER A 147 -1.94 5.36 -23.64
CA SER A 147 -0.65 4.88 -23.15
C SER A 147 0.01 5.94 -22.25
N ILE A 148 0.02 7.20 -22.69
CA ILE A 148 0.51 8.33 -21.88
C ILE A 148 -0.26 8.43 -20.58
N GLN A 149 -1.60 8.37 -20.60
CA GLN A 149 -2.42 8.41 -19.39
C GLN A 149 -2.10 7.28 -18.42
N ASN A 150 -1.97 6.05 -18.92
CA ASN A 150 -1.63 4.90 -18.09
C ASN A 150 -0.22 5.05 -17.47
N ASP A 151 0.73 5.55 -18.25
CA ASP A 151 2.10 5.73 -17.79
C ASP A 151 2.24 6.88 -16.78
N VAL A 152 1.49 7.98 -16.98
CA VAL A 152 1.37 9.06 -16.00
C VAL A 152 0.73 8.55 -14.70
N GLN A 153 -0.31 7.72 -14.77
CA GLN A 153 -0.90 7.09 -13.57
C GLN A 153 0.09 6.19 -12.83
N LYS A 154 0.93 5.42 -13.56
CA LYS A 154 2.00 4.63 -12.94
C LYS A 154 3.02 5.54 -12.25
N ALA A 155 3.44 6.62 -12.90
CA ALA A 155 4.37 7.59 -12.31
C ALA A 155 3.77 8.24 -11.05
N TYR A 156 2.50 8.62 -11.08
CA TYR A 156 1.75 9.12 -9.92
C TYR A 156 1.73 8.10 -8.76
N ALA A 157 1.47 6.83 -9.07
CA ALA A 157 1.46 5.77 -8.06
C ALA A 157 2.85 5.55 -7.42
N LEU A 158 3.93 5.75 -8.18
CA LEU A 158 5.30 5.71 -7.65
C LEU A 158 5.58 6.93 -6.76
N ALA A 159 5.26 8.13 -7.24
CA ALA A 159 5.44 9.39 -6.52
C ALA A 159 4.69 9.39 -5.17
N ASN A 160 3.47 8.85 -5.15
CA ASN A 160 2.62 8.80 -3.95
C ASN A 160 2.56 7.42 -3.30
N SER A 161 3.53 6.55 -3.58
CA SER A 161 3.52 5.16 -3.13
C SER A 161 3.32 5.01 -1.62
N GLN A 162 3.98 5.85 -0.82
CA GLN A 162 3.87 5.82 0.64
C GLN A 162 2.45 6.17 1.12
N LYS A 163 1.86 7.25 0.59
CA LYS A 163 0.48 7.67 0.88
C LYS A 163 -0.53 6.60 0.47
N ILE A 164 -0.37 6.04 -0.73
CA ILE A 164 -1.24 4.96 -1.23
C ILE A 164 -1.15 3.72 -0.33
N LEU A 165 0.06 3.32 0.06
CA LEU A 165 0.26 2.17 0.95
C LEU A 165 -0.35 2.39 2.33
N ARG A 166 -0.24 3.59 2.89
CA ARG A 166 -0.87 3.94 4.16
C ARG A 166 -2.39 3.86 4.08
N ASN A 167 -2.99 4.52 3.10
CA ASN A 167 -4.44 4.49 2.90
C ASN A 167 -4.95 3.05 2.71
N ASN A 168 -4.19 2.22 1.99
CA ASN A 168 -4.52 0.80 1.83
C ASN A 168 -4.47 0.02 3.15
N ARG A 169 -3.52 0.30 4.05
CA ARG A 169 -3.46 -0.34 5.39
C ARG A 169 -4.68 0.05 6.23
N GLU A 170 -5.00 1.33 6.25
CA GLU A 170 -6.17 1.86 6.97
C GLU A 170 -7.48 1.23 6.44
N LEU A 171 -7.62 1.12 5.11
CA LEU A 171 -8.78 0.44 4.50
C LEU A 171 -8.85 -1.04 4.88
N VAL A 172 -7.74 -1.75 4.89
CA VAL A 172 -7.69 -3.16 5.29
C VAL A 172 -8.09 -3.34 6.76
N GLU A 173 -7.63 -2.45 7.64
CA GLU A 173 -8.01 -2.46 9.06
C GLU A 173 -9.48 -2.12 9.27
N ALA A 174 -10.01 -1.12 8.57
CA ALA A 174 -11.43 -0.78 8.59
C ALA A 174 -12.30 -1.96 8.12
N LEU A 175 -11.88 -2.68 7.08
CA LEU A 175 -12.58 -3.89 6.61
C LEU A 175 -12.51 -5.03 7.64
N LYS A 176 -11.38 -5.22 8.32
CA LYS A 176 -11.24 -6.20 9.41
C LYS A 176 -12.15 -5.85 10.59
N ALA A 177 -12.17 -4.59 11.01
CA ALA A 177 -13.05 -4.10 12.08
C ALA A 177 -14.52 -4.32 11.71
N LYS A 178 -14.94 -3.95 10.49
CA LYS A 178 -16.31 -4.20 10.01
C LYS A 178 -16.68 -5.68 10.01
N LYS A 179 -15.76 -6.56 9.59
CA LYS A 179 -15.98 -8.02 9.63
C LYS A 179 -16.15 -8.52 11.06
N SER A 180 -15.32 -8.04 11.99
CA SER A 180 -15.41 -8.42 13.42
C SER A 180 -16.73 -7.97 14.06
N VAL A 181 -17.25 -6.80 13.70
CA VAL A 181 -18.56 -6.31 14.16
C VAL A 181 -19.72 -7.12 13.56
N SER A 182 -19.60 -7.60 12.30
CA SER A 182 -20.65 -8.43 11.69
C SER A 182 -20.67 -9.88 12.18
N SER A 183 -19.54 -10.41 12.66
CA SER A 183 -19.44 -11.76 13.22
C SER A 183 -19.57 -11.80 14.73
N GLY A 184 -19.47 -10.65 15.40
CA GLY A 184 -19.80 -10.50 16.81
C GLY A 184 -21.31 -10.58 16.97
N THR A 185 -21.78 -11.74 17.41
CA THR A 185 -23.12 -11.94 17.96
C THR A 185 -23.36 -10.87 19.01
N GLY A 186 -24.03 -9.79 18.62
CA GLY A 186 -24.53 -8.76 19.53
C GLY A 186 -25.33 -9.46 20.64
N GLY A 187 -25.04 -9.06 21.88
CA GLY A 187 -25.43 -9.71 23.11
C GLY A 187 -26.73 -10.51 23.04
N SER A 188 -26.62 -11.81 23.25
CA SER A 188 -27.72 -12.54 23.89
C SER A 188 -27.89 -11.94 25.27
N SER A 189 -28.86 -11.03 25.40
CA SER A 189 -29.61 -10.84 26.63
C SER A 189 -30.32 -12.16 26.94
N ALA A 190 -29.56 -13.17 27.37
CA ALA A 190 -30.08 -14.32 28.08
C ALA A 190 -30.46 -13.81 29.47
N GLY A 191 -31.57 -13.08 29.55
CA GLY A 191 -32.17 -12.71 30.82
C GLY A 191 -32.63 -13.98 31.53
N PRO A 192 -32.17 -14.27 32.76
CA PRO A 192 -32.78 -15.32 33.55
C PRO A 192 -33.83 -14.75 34.48
N ALA A 193 -34.98 -15.44 34.48
CA ALA A 193 -35.97 -15.57 35.54
C ALA A 193 -36.88 -14.36 35.83
N ILE A 194 -37.99 -14.35 35.10
CA ILE A 194 -39.29 -13.82 35.54
C ILE A 194 -39.57 -14.32 36.96
N LYS A 195 -39.63 -13.41 37.93
CA LYS A 195 -40.37 -13.55 39.19
C LYS A 195 -41.15 -12.25 39.39
N GLU A 196 -42.45 -12.29 39.13
CA GLU A 196 -43.53 -12.32 40.12
C GLU A 196 -44.27 -10.97 40.12
N SER A 197 -45.45 -10.98 39.47
CA SER A 197 -46.55 -10.01 39.58
C SER A 197 -46.19 -8.56 39.97
N GLY A 198 -45.95 -7.71 38.97
CA GLY A 198 -45.81 -6.26 39.10
C GLY A 198 -45.65 -5.59 37.73
N TYR A 199 -45.64 -4.25 37.69
CA TYR A 199 -45.04 -3.57 36.54
C TYR A 199 -43.53 -3.84 36.55
N PRO A 200 -42.86 -3.92 35.40
CA PRO A 200 -41.41 -4.02 35.34
C PRO A 200 -40.77 -2.90 36.18
N GLU A 201 -39.75 -3.25 36.99
CA GLU A 201 -38.94 -2.28 37.74
C GLU A 201 -38.15 -1.35 36.79
N GLU A 202 -38.04 -1.73 35.52
CA GLU A 202 -37.39 -0.98 34.44
C GLU A 202 -38.26 0.13 33.83
N LEU A 203 -39.58 0.18 34.11
CA LEU A 203 -40.43 1.26 33.59
C LEU A 203 -40.23 2.55 34.40
N SER A 204 -40.14 3.69 33.70
CA SER A 204 -40.10 4.98 34.37
C SER A 204 -41.42 5.26 35.11
N GLU A 205 -41.37 6.07 36.18
CA GLU A 205 -42.57 6.45 36.94
C GLU A 205 -43.64 7.11 36.06
N GLN A 206 -43.21 7.81 35.00
CA GLN A 206 -44.09 8.48 34.03
C GLN A 206 -44.84 7.45 33.17
N ASP A 207 -44.15 6.40 32.73
CA ASP A 207 -44.76 5.33 31.92
C ASP A 207 -45.76 4.52 32.76
N ILE A 208 -45.45 4.27 34.02
CA ILE A 208 -46.36 3.59 34.95
C ILE A 208 -47.62 4.42 35.17
N ALA A 209 -47.49 5.75 35.34
CA ALA A 209 -48.63 6.65 35.49
C ALA A 209 -49.50 6.65 34.22
N PHE A 210 -48.89 6.73 33.04
CA PHE A 210 -49.60 6.67 31.76
C PHE A 210 -50.37 5.37 31.58
N LEU A 211 -49.76 4.22 31.86
CA LEU A 211 -50.42 2.91 31.76
C LEU A 211 -51.61 2.80 32.73
N LYS A 212 -51.48 3.38 33.92
CA LYS A 212 -52.56 3.44 34.91
C LYS A 212 -53.72 4.33 34.45
N GLU A 213 -53.44 5.47 33.85
CA GLU A 213 -54.48 6.34 33.24
C GLU A 213 -55.22 5.64 32.11
N GLN A 214 -54.53 4.81 31.32
CA GLN A 214 -55.13 3.99 30.26
C GLN A 214 -55.86 2.74 30.79
N GLY A 215 -55.94 2.55 32.11
CA GLY A 215 -56.60 1.41 32.74
C GLY A 215 -55.90 0.07 32.49
N ILE A 216 -54.60 0.08 32.17
CA ILE A 216 -53.79 -1.11 31.97
C ILE A 216 -53.21 -1.51 33.32
N THR A 217 -53.82 -2.49 33.98
CA THR A 217 -53.31 -3.06 35.23
C THR A 217 -52.03 -3.89 34.98
N PRO A 218 -51.18 -4.10 36.00
CA PRO A 218 -49.98 -4.93 35.87
C PRO A 218 -50.26 -6.33 35.28
N GLU A 219 -51.38 -6.94 35.66
CA GLU A 219 -51.81 -8.24 35.14
C GLU A 219 -52.11 -8.18 33.63
N LYS A 220 -52.81 -7.14 33.18
CA LYS A 220 -53.16 -6.94 31.77
C LYS A 220 -51.94 -6.61 30.92
N TYR A 221 -51.00 -5.83 31.47
CA TYR A 221 -49.70 -5.55 30.85
C TYR A 221 -48.90 -6.84 30.61
N ASN A 222 -48.79 -7.68 31.63
CA ASN A 222 -48.07 -8.97 31.52
C ASN A 222 -48.75 -9.93 30.54
N GLN A 223 -50.08 -9.95 30.47
CA GLN A 223 -50.81 -10.77 29.46
C GLN A 223 -50.57 -10.30 28.02
N LEU A 224 -50.45 -8.98 27.80
CA LEU A 224 -50.19 -8.42 26.47
C LEU A 224 -48.77 -8.71 25.98
N ASN A 225 -47.80 -8.75 26.91
CA ASN A 225 -46.38 -8.95 26.60
C ASN A 225 -45.94 -10.42 26.60
N ASN A 226 -46.75 -11.36 27.08
CA ASN A 226 -46.46 -12.80 27.10
C ASN A 226 -46.87 -13.53 25.80
N LYS A 227 -46.70 -12.92 24.62
CA LYS A 227 -46.97 -13.56 23.31
C LYS A 227 -45.69 -13.89 22.55
#